data_AF-A0A8H7N9Q3-F1
#
_entry.id   AF-A0A8H7N9Q3-F1
#
_cell.length_a   1.000
_cell.length_b   1.000
_cell.length_c   1.000
_cell.angle_alpha   90.00
_cell.angle_beta   90.00
_cell.angle_gamma   90.00
#
_symmetry.space_group_name_H-M   'P 1'
#
loop_
_entity.id
_entity.type
_entity.pdbx_description
1 polymer ?
#
loop_
_entity_poly.entity_id
_entity_poly.type
_entity_poly.pdbx_seq_one_letter_code
_entity_poly.pdbx_strand_id
1 'polypeptide(L)'
;MVVLRPQSEFGHAPPPQTPYSIISNLGTWEENRLFREGDPETLGRLVHIYPRLKPTHYAARLCDEIGRVLGAEHLGVQMYLNPDLWPFTKRHITLPQRRAKVLKQEDVSFRCVDVASHRLYVVLYAKEHAGGVSLAWAMPGLGLSIRGAEQLLEGVGEMREVAVVDGQVPEPTWTPETEAHQGVKSRIIELLHHAAIEPSKIQATPKDVFLYPTGMGAIFHGNRSMLKYRPGTIVVSGVIFHNSYHHLIEECPHGFKHFGRFDDQGISDLEAWLSRRSRKAGR
;
A
#
# COMPACT_ATOMS: atom_id res chain seq x y z
N MET A 1 6.86 -8.94 -42.65
CA MET A 1 6.26 -8.85 -41.30
C MET A 1 6.86 -7.63 -40.62
N VAL A 2 6.07 -6.63 -40.26
CA VAL A 2 6.57 -5.43 -39.57
C VAL A 2 6.79 -5.80 -38.11
N VAL A 3 8.04 -5.76 -37.64
CA VAL A 3 8.36 -5.92 -36.23
C VAL A 3 8.32 -4.55 -35.59
N LEU A 4 7.30 -4.30 -34.75
CA LEU A 4 7.22 -3.09 -33.95
C LEU A 4 8.37 -3.08 -32.95
N ARG A 5 9.09 -1.97 -32.87
CA ARG A 5 10.17 -1.77 -31.89
C ARG A 5 9.70 -0.78 -30.82
N PRO A 6 9.99 -1.04 -29.54
CA PRO A 6 9.69 -0.09 -28.49
C PRO A 6 10.48 1.21 -28.71
N GLN A 7 9.84 2.35 -28.43
CA GLN A 7 10.49 3.66 -28.50
C GLN A 7 11.18 4.04 -27.18
N SER A 8 10.81 3.39 -26.06
CA SER A 8 11.42 3.63 -24.75
C SER A 8 12.39 2.52 -24.38
N GLU A 9 13.41 2.87 -23.61
CA GLU A 9 14.35 1.91 -23.03
C GLU A 9 13.69 1.08 -21.91
N PHE A 10 14.34 -0.01 -21.52
CA PHE A 10 13.92 -0.80 -20.35
C PHE A 10 13.77 0.11 -19.12
N GLY A 11 12.69 -0.08 -18.35
CA GLY A 11 12.41 0.69 -17.15
C GLY A 11 11.84 2.08 -17.40
N HIS A 12 11.73 2.52 -18.65
CA HIS A 12 11.11 3.79 -19.03
C HIS A 12 9.69 3.60 -19.58
N ALA A 13 8.81 4.54 -19.27
CA ALA A 13 7.46 4.56 -19.85
C ALA A 13 7.52 4.83 -21.37
N PRO A 14 6.54 4.36 -22.15
CA PRO A 14 6.35 4.83 -23.52
C PRO A 14 6.17 6.36 -23.58
N PRO A 15 6.57 7.03 -24.67
CA PRO A 15 6.37 8.46 -24.82
C PRO A 15 4.88 8.85 -24.91
N PRO A 16 4.49 10.06 -24.47
CA PRO A 16 5.33 11.07 -23.81
C PRO A 16 5.67 10.68 -22.37
N GLN A 17 6.97 10.73 -22.03
CA GLN A 17 7.43 10.44 -20.67
C GLN A 17 7.26 11.67 -19.78
N THR A 18 6.68 11.44 -18.61
CA THR A 18 6.57 12.43 -17.53
C THR A 18 6.94 11.80 -16.19
N PRO A 19 7.28 12.60 -15.17
CA PRO A 19 7.52 12.08 -13.82
C PRO A 19 6.33 11.28 -13.24
N TYR A 20 5.12 11.44 -13.78
CA TYR A 20 3.92 10.73 -13.32
C TYR A 20 3.60 9.47 -14.13
N SER A 21 4.47 9.05 -15.04
CA SER A 21 4.21 7.83 -15.82
C SER A 21 4.33 6.60 -14.92
N ILE A 22 3.27 5.78 -14.91
CA ILE A 22 3.12 4.65 -13.96
C ILE A 22 3.33 3.28 -14.60
N ILE A 23 3.77 3.24 -15.85
CA ILE A 23 4.03 2.01 -16.60
C ILE A 23 5.49 1.99 -17.07
N SER A 24 6.02 0.81 -17.33
CA SER A 24 7.41 0.60 -17.73
C SER A 24 7.45 -0.27 -18.98
N ASN A 25 8.38 0.02 -19.89
CA ASN A 25 8.81 -0.98 -20.86
C ASN A 25 9.71 -2.00 -20.15
N LEU A 26 9.34 -3.28 -20.19
CA LEU A 26 10.15 -4.37 -19.62
C LEU A 26 10.99 -5.08 -20.68
N GLY A 27 10.97 -4.61 -21.93
CA GLY A 27 11.84 -5.07 -23.00
C GLY A 27 11.60 -6.52 -23.38
N THR A 28 12.61 -7.36 -23.17
CA THR A 28 12.68 -8.77 -23.57
C THR A 28 12.03 -9.71 -22.54
N TRP A 29 11.77 -10.95 -22.95
CA TRP A 29 11.30 -11.99 -22.02
C TRP A 29 12.30 -12.25 -20.88
N GLU A 30 13.59 -12.18 -21.16
CA GLU A 30 14.63 -12.39 -20.16
C GLU A 30 14.65 -11.28 -19.11
N GLU A 31 14.52 -10.03 -19.52
CA GLU A 31 14.37 -8.89 -18.61
C GLU A 31 13.09 -9.01 -17.75
N ASN A 32 11.99 -9.50 -18.33
CA ASN A 32 10.77 -9.80 -17.57
C ASN A 32 10.99 -10.90 -16.53
N ARG A 33 11.76 -11.94 -16.87
CA ARG A 33 12.11 -13.05 -15.95
C ARG A 33 12.94 -12.53 -14.77
N LEU A 34 13.99 -11.76 -15.05
CA LEU A 34 14.86 -11.15 -14.03
C LEU A 34 14.10 -10.17 -13.13
N PHE A 35 13.24 -9.33 -13.72
CA PHE A 35 12.36 -8.43 -12.96
C PHE A 35 11.47 -9.21 -11.98
N ARG A 36 10.85 -10.30 -12.45
CA ARG A 36 9.98 -11.15 -11.62
C ARG A 36 10.74 -11.87 -10.50
N GLU A 37 11.99 -12.24 -10.74
CA GLU A 37 12.87 -12.85 -9.74
C GLU A 37 13.44 -11.84 -8.74
N GLY A 38 13.25 -10.54 -9.00
CA GLY A 38 13.72 -9.45 -8.14
C GLY A 38 15.23 -9.24 -8.24
N ASP A 39 15.79 -9.47 -9.43
CA ASP A 39 17.20 -9.21 -9.72
C ASP A 39 17.58 -7.75 -9.40
N PRO A 40 18.57 -7.50 -8.52
CA PRO A 40 18.90 -6.15 -8.07
C PRO A 40 19.32 -5.21 -9.20
N GLU A 41 20.10 -5.69 -10.18
CA GLU A 41 20.56 -4.88 -11.31
C GLU A 41 19.39 -4.44 -12.19
N THR A 42 18.50 -5.40 -12.51
CA THR A 42 17.28 -5.15 -13.27
C THR A 42 16.35 -4.18 -12.55
N LEU A 43 16.12 -4.37 -11.24
CA LEU A 43 15.27 -3.46 -10.45
C LEU A 43 15.87 -2.06 -10.32
N GLY A 44 17.20 -1.95 -10.27
CA GLY A 44 17.93 -0.68 -10.20
C GLY A 44 17.77 0.18 -11.45
N ARG A 45 17.56 -0.43 -12.63
CA ARG A 45 17.34 0.26 -13.90
C ARG A 45 15.90 0.75 -14.11
N LEU A 46 14.95 0.40 -13.25
CA LEU A 46 13.57 0.84 -13.38
C LEU A 46 13.42 2.32 -13.02
N VAL A 47 13.00 3.16 -13.96
CA VAL A 47 12.77 4.59 -13.74
C VAL A 47 11.29 4.87 -13.44
N HIS A 48 10.41 4.35 -14.30
CA HIS A 48 8.96 4.43 -14.16
C HIS A 48 8.44 3.08 -13.70
N ILE A 49 7.45 3.07 -12.82
CA ILE A 49 6.68 1.88 -12.44
C ILE A 49 5.46 2.35 -11.65
N TYR A 50 4.49 1.46 -11.47
CA TYR A 50 3.32 1.74 -10.65
C TYR A 50 3.75 2.19 -9.24
N PRO A 51 3.36 3.40 -8.75
CA PRO A 51 3.90 4.00 -7.52
C PRO A 51 3.68 3.18 -6.26
N ARG A 52 2.71 2.27 -6.25
CA ARG A 52 2.52 1.33 -5.15
C ARG A 52 3.68 0.34 -5.03
N LEU A 53 4.44 0.06 -6.08
CA LEU A 53 5.53 -0.92 -6.02
C LEU A 53 6.82 -0.35 -5.44
N LYS A 54 7.12 0.93 -5.72
CA LYS A 54 8.25 1.64 -5.12
C LYS A 54 8.09 3.17 -5.25
N PRO A 55 8.76 3.95 -4.39
CA PRO A 55 8.95 5.38 -4.61
C PRO A 55 9.68 5.63 -5.95
N THR A 56 9.21 6.60 -6.73
CA THR A 56 9.88 7.06 -7.95
C THR A 56 9.81 8.58 -8.04
N HIS A 57 10.69 9.18 -8.86
CA HIS A 57 10.70 10.63 -9.15
C HIS A 57 10.63 11.49 -7.88
N TYR A 58 9.61 12.34 -7.74
CA TYR A 58 9.45 13.21 -6.57
C TYR A 58 9.33 12.44 -5.25
N ALA A 59 8.75 11.24 -5.24
CA ALA A 59 8.70 10.41 -4.03
C ALA A 59 10.09 9.86 -3.66
N ALA A 60 10.89 9.45 -4.65
CA ALA A 60 12.27 9.03 -4.40
C ALA A 60 13.14 10.21 -3.93
N ARG A 61 13.02 11.36 -4.60
CA ARG A 61 13.71 12.60 -4.20
C ARG A 61 13.37 13.00 -2.77
N LEU A 62 12.10 12.94 -2.37
CA LEU A 62 11.72 13.27 -1.00
C LEU A 62 12.32 12.27 0.02
N CYS A 63 12.40 10.98 -0.31
CA CYS A 63 13.15 10.01 0.51
C CYS A 63 14.64 10.41 0.66
N ASP A 64 15.29 10.86 -0.41
CA ASP A 64 16.70 11.31 -0.36
C ASP A 64 16.88 12.56 0.51
N GLU A 65 15.97 13.53 0.38
CA GLU A 65 15.96 14.76 1.19
C GLU A 65 15.74 14.46 2.68
N ILE A 66 14.82 13.54 3.00
CA ILE A 66 14.62 13.04 4.37
C ILE A 66 15.90 12.38 4.89
N GLY A 67 16.55 11.56 4.06
CA GLY A 67 17.83 10.93 4.39
C GLY A 67 18.89 11.96 4.78
N ARG A 68 19.00 13.05 4.02
CA ARG A 68 19.94 14.16 4.31
C ARG A 68 19.63 14.87 5.62
N VAL A 69 18.37 15.22 5.86
CA VAL A 69 17.95 15.90 7.10
C VAL A 69 18.20 15.04 8.34
N LEU A 70 18.09 13.72 8.21
CA LEU A 70 18.32 12.76 9.30
C LEU A 70 19.78 12.29 9.43
N GLY A 71 20.69 12.73 8.55
CA GLY A 71 22.07 12.21 8.50
C GLY A 71 22.17 10.72 8.16
N ALA A 72 21.25 10.23 7.33
CA ALA A 72 21.00 8.83 7.02
C ALA A 72 21.13 8.51 5.52
N GLU A 73 21.91 9.27 4.75
CA GLU A 73 22.07 9.11 3.28
C GLU A 73 22.65 7.73 2.87
N HIS A 74 23.35 7.08 3.80
CA HIS A 74 23.90 5.75 3.61
C HIS A 74 22.84 4.64 3.76
N LEU A 75 21.67 4.94 4.32
CA LEU A 75 20.57 4.00 4.54
C LEU A 75 19.52 4.05 3.42
N GLY A 76 18.65 3.05 3.39
CA GLY A 76 17.39 3.10 2.65
C GLY A 76 16.33 3.85 3.47
N VAL A 77 15.49 4.62 2.77
CA VAL A 77 14.45 5.47 3.37
C VAL A 77 13.09 5.14 2.75
N GLN A 78 12.10 4.82 3.59
CA GLN A 78 10.69 4.81 3.21
C GLN A 78 9.92 5.81 4.07
N MET A 79 8.92 6.45 3.48
CA MET A 79 8.15 7.53 4.12
C MET A 79 6.65 7.33 3.94
N TYR A 80 5.88 7.71 4.95
CA TYR A 80 4.44 7.52 4.99
C TYR A 80 3.75 8.71 5.66
N LEU A 81 2.53 9.03 5.24
CA LEU A 81 1.68 10.01 5.95
C LEU A 81 0.89 9.35 7.10
N ASN A 82 0.84 8.02 7.14
CA ASN A 82 0.00 7.28 8.07
C ASN A 82 0.84 6.58 9.16
N PRO A 83 0.61 6.85 10.46
CA PRO A 83 1.35 6.22 11.56
C PRO A 83 1.17 4.71 11.66
N ASP A 84 0.05 4.15 11.16
CA ASP A 84 -0.22 2.71 11.20
C ASP A 84 0.84 1.88 10.46
N LEU A 85 1.67 2.51 9.63
CA LEU A 85 2.74 1.84 8.90
C LEU A 85 3.88 1.37 9.78
N TRP A 86 4.15 2.01 10.92
CA TRP A 86 5.18 1.55 11.85
C TRP A 86 4.84 0.20 12.48
N PRO A 87 3.69 0.03 13.19
CA PRO A 87 3.34 -1.28 13.73
C PRO A 87 3.14 -2.33 12.64
N PHE A 88 2.65 -1.95 11.44
CA PHE A 88 2.63 -2.86 10.29
C PHE A 88 4.04 -3.33 9.93
N THR A 89 4.98 -2.41 9.73
CA THR A 89 6.36 -2.72 9.33
C THR A 89 7.06 -3.60 10.36
N LYS A 90 6.93 -3.28 11.66
CA LYS A 90 7.51 -4.09 12.77
C LYS A 90 7.05 -5.54 12.72
N ARG A 91 5.77 -5.79 12.42
CA ARG A 91 5.26 -7.15 12.22
C ARG A 91 5.75 -7.73 10.89
N HIS A 92 5.57 -7.01 9.79
CA HIS A 92 5.86 -7.46 8.43
C HIS A 92 7.26 -8.05 8.28
N ILE A 93 8.28 -7.37 8.80
CA ILE A 93 9.67 -7.78 8.63
C ILE A 93 10.03 -9.03 9.44
N THR A 94 9.29 -9.34 10.52
CA THR A 94 9.57 -10.47 11.42
C THR A 94 8.80 -11.75 11.05
N LEU A 95 7.91 -11.68 10.05
CA LEU A 95 7.06 -12.82 9.68
C LEU A 95 7.87 -13.99 9.09
N PRO A 96 7.80 -15.22 9.63
CA PRO A 96 8.55 -16.38 9.12
C PRO A 96 8.30 -16.69 7.64
N GLN A 97 7.12 -16.34 7.11
CA GLN A 97 6.75 -16.51 5.71
C GLN A 97 7.66 -15.72 4.75
N ARG A 98 8.40 -14.73 5.26
CA ARG A 98 9.38 -13.92 4.51
C ARG A 98 10.68 -14.69 4.22
N ARG A 99 10.91 -15.85 4.85
CA ARG A 99 12.07 -16.75 4.61
C ARG A 99 13.41 -16.00 4.75
N ALA A 100 14.24 -16.00 3.71
CA ALA A 100 15.54 -15.32 3.70
C ALA A 100 15.47 -13.79 3.86
N LYS A 101 14.27 -13.21 3.85
CA LYS A 101 14.02 -11.77 4.01
C LYS A 101 13.47 -11.39 5.39
N VAL A 102 13.47 -12.34 6.34
CA VAL A 102 13.14 -12.06 7.75
C VAL A 102 14.22 -11.16 8.34
N LEU A 103 13.79 -10.11 9.03
CA LEU A 103 14.64 -9.19 9.77
C LEU A 103 14.17 -9.12 11.23
N LYS A 104 15.04 -8.62 12.09
CA LYS A 104 14.70 -8.26 13.47
C LYS A 104 14.17 -6.84 13.54
N GLN A 105 13.51 -6.50 14.64
CA GLN A 105 13.04 -5.12 14.84
C GLN A 105 14.19 -4.13 14.99
N GLU A 106 15.35 -4.56 15.50
CA GLU A 106 16.56 -3.73 15.60
C GLU A 106 17.23 -3.43 14.25
N ASP A 107 16.89 -4.15 13.18
CA ASP A 107 17.46 -3.95 11.84
C ASP A 107 16.85 -2.75 11.10
N VAL A 108 15.82 -2.12 11.69
CA VAL A 108 15.16 -0.92 11.17
C VAL A 108 15.03 0.14 12.26
N SER A 109 15.05 1.41 11.88
CA SER A 109 14.73 2.51 12.80
C SER A 109 13.54 3.31 12.31
N PHE A 110 12.76 3.82 13.26
CA PHE A 110 11.55 4.59 13.02
C PHE A 110 11.82 6.03 13.41
N ARG A 111 11.70 6.94 12.44
CA ARG A 111 12.00 8.36 12.59
C ARG A 111 10.84 9.18 12.07
N CYS A 112 10.70 10.41 12.54
CA CYS A 112 9.60 11.26 12.14
C CYS A 112 10.14 12.62 11.70
N VAL A 113 9.58 13.17 10.64
CA VAL A 113 9.93 14.51 10.16
C VAL A 113 8.66 15.30 9.88
N ASP A 114 8.68 16.60 10.12
CA ASP A 114 7.66 17.52 9.64
C ASP A 114 8.20 18.24 8.39
N VAL A 115 7.38 18.34 7.34
CA VAL A 115 7.68 19.05 6.09
C VAL A 115 6.40 19.64 5.52
N ALA A 116 6.42 20.92 5.11
CA ALA A 116 5.25 21.61 4.56
C ALA A 116 3.97 21.43 5.42
N SER A 117 4.10 21.56 6.75
CA SER A 117 3.03 21.33 7.75
C SER A 117 2.48 19.89 7.82
N HIS A 118 3.11 18.93 7.17
CA HIS A 118 2.73 17.51 7.22
C HIS A 118 3.77 16.70 7.97
N ARG A 119 3.28 15.80 8.82
CA ARG A 119 4.11 14.81 9.49
C ARG A 119 4.31 13.58 8.62
N LEU A 120 5.57 13.20 8.43
CA LEU A 120 5.96 11.97 7.76
C LEU A 120 6.57 10.98 8.75
N TYR A 121 6.15 9.73 8.60
CA TYR A 121 6.60 8.56 9.34
C TYR A 121 7.62 7.82 8.49
N VAL A 122 8.86 7.77 8.96
CA VAL A 122 10.02 7.29 8.22
C VAL A 122 10.47 5.95 8.76
N VAL A 123 10.82 5.03 7.86
CA VAL A 123 11.49 3.76 8.16
C VAL A 123 12.87 3.81 7.50
N LEU A 124 13.91 3.74 8.32
CA LEU A 124 15.30 3.64 7.87
C LEU A 124 15.79 2.20 8.01
N TYR A 125 16.58 1.73 7.05
CA TYR A 125 17.12 0.37 7.03
C TYR A 125 18.44 0.30 6.28
N ALA A 126 19.30 -0.65 6.61
CA ALA A 126 20.51 -0.92 5.84
C ALA A 126 20.14 -1.36 4.40
N LYS A 127 20.86 -0.89 3.36
CA LYS A 127 20.42 -1.06 1.96
C LYS A 127 20.29 -2.54 1.55
N GLU A 128 21.09 -3.42 2.14
CA GLU A 128 21.01 -4.88 2.02
C GLU A 128 19.67 -5.46 2.52
N HIS A 129 18.98 -4.77 3.42
CA HIS A 129 17.67 -5.16 3.97
C HIS A 129 16.49 -4.70 3.11
N ALA A 130 16.72 -4.02 1.98
CA ALA A 130 15.66 -3.54 1.09
C ALA A 130 14.67 -4.64 0.67
N GLY A 131 15.14 -5.87 0.48
CA GLY A 131 14.29 -7.02 0.16
C GLY A 131 13.26 -7.33 1.26
N GLY A 132 13.63 -7.18 2.53
CA GLY A 132 12.76 -7.41 3.69
C GLY A 132 11.75 -6.29 3.89
N VAL A 133 12.15 -5.04 3.67
CA VAL A 133 11.35 -3.83 3.98
C VAL A 133 10.48 -3.34 2.80
N SER A 134 10.89 -3.56 1.55
CA SER A 134 10.21 -3.04 0.35
C SER A 134 8.70 -3.30 0.28
N LEU A 135 8.24 -4.47 0.73
CA LEU A 135 6.82 -4.81 0.70
C LEU A 135 5.99 -4.09 1.77
N ALA A 136 6.61 -3.47 2.77
CA ALA A 136 5.91 -2.54 3.66
C ALA A 136 5.36 -1.33 2.91
N TRP A 137 6.04 -0.87 1.86
CA TRP A 137 5.53 0.18 0.98
C TRP A 137 4.33 -0.29 0.17
N ALA A 138 4.45 -1.47 -0.43
CA ALA A 138 3.53 -1.92 -1.46
C ALA A 138 2.27 -2.61 -0.95
N MET A 139 2.36 -3.32 0.17
CA MET A 139 1.29 -4.20 0.65
C MET A 139 0.10 -3.44 1.23
N PRO A 140 0.28 -2.49 2.18
CA PRO A 140 -0.83 -1.68 2.69
C PRO A 140 -1.34 -0.68 1.66
N GLY A 141 -0.51 -0.28 0.69
CA GLY A 141 -0.85 0.75 -0.29
C GLY A 141 -1.02 2.13 0.34
N LEU A 142 -0.25 2.43 1.39
CA LEU A 142 -0.24 3.70 2.11
C LEU A 142 1.02 4.55 1.83
N GLY A 143 1.85 4.11 0.88
CA GLY A 143 2.97 4.91 0.39
C GLY A 143 2.51 6.24 -0.23
N LEU A 144 3.39 7.22 -0.21
CA LEU A 144 3.09 8.56 -0.73
C LEU A 144 3.03 8.58 -2.26
N SER A 145 2.06 9.32 -2.81
CA SER A 145 1.94 9.50 -4.26
C SER A 145 3.03 10.44 -4.81
N ILE A 146 3.31 10.34 -6.11
CA ILE A 146 4.30 11.21 -6.78
C ILE A 146 3.88 12.70 -6.67
N ARG A 147 2.59 13.01 -6.84
CA ARG A 147 2.05 14.38 -6.70
C ARG A 147 2.09 14.89 -5.26
N GLY A 148 1.77 14.03 -4.30
CA GLY A 148 1.87 14.39 -2.87
C GLY A 148 3.32 14.70 -2.50
N ALA A 149 4.27 13.90 -2.98
CA ALA A 149 5.69 14.15 -2.75
C ALA A 149 6.17 15.45 -3.42
N GLU A 150 5.73 15.73 -4.65
CA GLU A 150 6.02 16.99 -5.33
C GLU A 150 5.57 18.20 -4.52
N GLN A 151 4.34 18.19 -4.00
CA GLN A 151 3.82 19.27 -3.16
C GLN A 151 4.62 19.42 -1.85
N LEU A 152 4.97 18.31 -1.19
CA LEU A 152 5.76 18.36 0.04
C LEU A 152 7.19 18.87 -0.19
N LEU A 153 7.77 18.62 -1.38
CA LEU A 153 9.10 19.11 -1.74
C LEU A 153 9.17 20.64 -1.82
N GLU A 154 8.05 21.35 -1.98
CA GLU A 154 8.03 22.82 -1.92
C GLU A 154 8.47 23.35 -0.54
N GLY A 155 8.20 22.59 0.53
CA GLY A 155 8.58 22.92 1.91
C GLY A 155 9.84 22.20 2.41
N VAL A 156 10.65 21.61 1.52
CA VAL A 156 11.82 20.80 1.91
C VAL A 156 12.83 21.57 2.75
N GLY A 157 12.99 22.88 2.52
CA GLY A 157 13.91 23.73 3.27
C GLY A 157 13.53 23.96 4.74
N GLU A 158 12.27 23.68 5.09
CA GLU A 158 11.74 23.78 6.46
C GLU A 158 11.66 22.40 7.14
N MET A 159 12.12 21.34 6.46
CA MET A 159 12.03 19.99 6.99
C MET A 159 12.83 19.86 8.28
N ARG A 160 12.20 19.32 9.31
CA ARG A 160 12.82 19.10 10.62
C ARG A 160 12.45 17.76 11.18
N GLU A 161 13.39 17.16 11.89
CA GLU A 161 13.11 15.97 12.67
C GLU A 161 12.16 16.28 13.84
N VAL A 162 11.22 15.35 14.07
CA VAL A 162 10.35 15.32 15.23
C VAL A 162 10.88 14.26 16.19
N ALA A 163 11.13 14.66 17.44
CA ALA A 163 11.56 13.74 18.47
C ALA A 163 10.54 12.61 18.67
N VAL A 164 11.01 11.36 18.59
CA VAL A 164 10.22 10.17 18.86
C VAL A 164 10.55 9.72 20.28
N VAL A 165 9.56 9.76 21.17
CA VAL A 165 9.72 9.22 22.54
C VAL A 165 9.55 7.70 22.47
N ASP A 166 10.40 6.97 23.18
CA ASP A 166 10.39 5.51 23.15
C ASP A 166 8.99 4.92 23.37
N GLY A 167 8.56 4.10 22.40
CA GLY A 167 7.26 3.43 22.43
C GLY A 167 6.07 4.27 21.99
N GLN A 168 6.23 5.56 21.71
CA GLN A 168 5.13 6.45 21.29
C GLN A 168 5.28 6.84 19.81
N VAL A 169 4.22 6.59 19.04
CA VAL A 169 4.13 7.09 17.66
C VAL A 169 3.66 8.54 17.72
N PRO A 170 4.41 9.52 17.17
CA PRO A 170 3.99 10.91 17.20
C PRO A 170 2.61 11.10 16.55
N GLU A 171 1.79 11.99 17.12
CA GLU A 171 0.46 12.26 16.58
C GLU A 171 0.54 12.79 15.15
N PRO A 172 -0.26 12.27 14.22
CA PRO A 172 -0.29 12.74 12.83
C PRO A 172 -0.86 14.15 12.76
N THR A 173 -0.36 14.96 11.82
CA THR A 173 -0.89 16.31 11.59
C THR A 173 -2.28 16.27 10.96
N TRP A 174 -2.57 15.22 10.20
CA TRP A 174 -3.76 15.04 9.35
C TRP A 174 -4.01 16.20 8.37
N THR A 175 -4.54 15.89 7.20
CA THR A 175 -5.08 16.92 6.30
C THR A 175 -6.59 16.93 6.48
N PRO A 176 -7.20 18.06 6.88
CA PRO A 176 -8.64 18.11 7.05
C PRO A 176 -9.36 17.90 5.72
N GLU A 177 -10.52 17.25 5.77
CA GLU A 177 -11.41 17.18 4.60
C GLU A 177 -11.88 18.59 4.23
N THR A 178 -12.06 18.81 2.92
CA THR A 178 -12.50 20.07 2.34
C THR A 178 -13.75 19.85 1.49
N GLU A 179 -14.35 20.92 0.96
CA GLU A 179 -15.48 20.83 0.03
C GLU A 179 -15.15 19.97 -1.20
N ALA A 180 -13.89 19.94 -1.65
CA ALA A 180 -13.45 19.07 -2.73
C ALA A 180 -13.65 17.58 -2.38
N HIS A 181 -13.37 17.19 -1.14
CA HIS A 181 -13.60 15.82 -0.67
C HIS A 181 -15.10 15.49 -0.66
N GLN A 182 -15.94 16.43 -0.20
CA GLN A 182 -17.40 16.27 -0.22
C GLN A 182 -17.95 16.17 -1.65
N GLY A 183 -17.42 16.93 -2.60
CA GLY A 183 -17.75 16.82 -4.03
C GLY A 183 -17.42 15.44 -4.60
N VAL A 184 -16.23 14.91 -4.28
CA VAL A 184 -15.84 13.54 -4.70
C VAL A 184 -16.76 12.48 -4.09
N LYS A 185 -17.04 12.55 -2.79
CA LYS A 185 -17.96 11.62 -2.11
C LYS A 185 -19.36 11.65 -2.73
N SER A 186 -19.86 12.85 -3.03
CA SER A 186 -21.17 13.04 -3.67
C SER A 186 -21.20 12.45 -5.08
N ARG A 187 -20.15 12.66 -5.87
CA ARG A 187 -20.04 12.10 -7.22
C ARG A 187 -19.99 10.57 -7.22
N ILE A 188 -19.32 9.97 -6.23
CA ILE A 188 -19.30 8.50 -6.07
C ILE A 188 -20.73 7.96 -5.85
N ILE A 189 -21.53 8.62 -5.00
CA ILE A 189 -22.92 8.23 -4.77
C ILE A 189 -23.79 8.41 -6.03
N GLU A 190 -23.63 9.51 -6.75
CA GLU A 190 -24.32 9.73 -8.04
C GLU A 190 -24.02 8.60 -9.04
N LEU A 191 -22.73 8.23 -9.18
CA LEU A 191 -22.31 7.14 -10.04
C LEU A 191 -22.85 5.78 -9.57
N LEU A 192 -22.96 5.56 -8.26
CA LEU A 192 -23.55 4.36 -7.69
C LEU A 192 -25.04 4.25 -8.05
N HIS A 193 -25.80 5.35 -7.94
CA HIS A 193 -27.19 5.40 -8.39
C HIS A 193 -27.32 5.18 -9.90
N HIS A 194 -26.47 5.79 -10.70
CA HIS A 194 -26.50 5.64 -12.15
C HIS A 194 -26.19 4.20 -12.61
N ALA A 195 -25.25 3.52 -11.95
CA ALA A 195 -24.82 2.18 -12.33
C ALA A 195 -25.69 1.04 -11.75
N ALA A 196 -26.51 1.33 -10.74
CA ALA A 196 -27.33 0.32 -10.08
C ALA A 196 -28.48 -0.17 -10.97
N ILE A 197 -28.76 -1.48 -10.93
CA ILE A 197 -29.94 -2.08 -11.59
C ILE A 197 -31.23 -1.52 -10.97
N GLU A 198 -31.22 -1.30 -9.65
CA GLU A 198 -32.33 -0.73 -8.89
C GLU A 198 -31.86 0.50 -8.10
N PRO A 199 -31.76 1.68 -8.74
CA PRO A 199 -31.25 2.90 -8.10
C PRO A 199 -32.02 3.32 -6.85
N SER A 200 -33.31 2.96 -6.75
CA SER A 200 -34.17 3.22 -5.61
C SER A 200 -33.78 2.44 -4.34
N LYS A 201 -33.00 1.37 -4.47
CA LYS A 201 -32.50 0.58 -3.32
C LYS A 201 -31.20 1.12 -2.73
N ILE A 202 -30.56 2.08 -3.40
CA ILE A 202 -29.33 2.68 -2.89
C ILE A 202 -29.69 3.63 -1.73
N GLN A 203 -29.26 3.26 -0.52
CA GLN A 203 -29.43 4.05 0.70
C GLN A 203 -28.13 4.76 1.13
N ALA A 204 -27.01 4.44 0.47
CA ALA A 204 -25.73 5.05 0.78
C ALA A 204 -25.76 6.54 0.47
N THR A 205 -25.19 7.33 1.37
CA THR A 205 -25.07 8.78 1.24
C THR A 205 -23.59 9.16 1.26
N PRO A 206 -23.22 10.42 0.95
CA PRO A 206 -21.81 10.83 0.94
C PRO A 206 -21.08 10.58 2.28
N LYS A 207 -21.81 10.55 3.41
CA LYS A 207 -21.24 10.24 4.74
C LYS A 207 -20.75 8.79 4.87
N ASP A 208 -21.24 7.90 4.00
CA ASP A 208 -20.91 6.47 3.98
C ASP A 208 -19.75 6.17 3.02
N VAL A 209 -19.16 7.22 2.40
CA VAL A 209 -18.02 7.12 1.48
C VAL A 209 -16.74 7.54 2.20
N PHE A 210 -15.79 6.62 2.29
CA PHE A 210 -14.47 6.83 2.88
C PHE A 210 -13.40 6.84 1.79
N LEU A 211 -12.59 7.91 1.74
CA LEU A 211 -11.56 8.09 0.73
C LEU A 211 -10.22 7.57 1.25
N TYR A 212 -9.53 6.78 0.43
CA TYR A 212 -8.22 6.21 0.73
C TYR A 212 -7.26 6.47 -0.43
N PRO A 213 -5.95 6.58 -0.18
CA PRO A 213 -4.97 6.89 -1.22
C PRO A 213 -4.90 5.81 -2.30
N THR A 214 -5.23 4.56 -1.96
CA THR A 214 -5.30 3.44 -2.91
C THR A 214 -6.40 2.45 -2.53
N GLY A 215 -6.80 1.59 -3.47
CA GLY A 215 -7.70 0.47 -3.18
C GLY A 215 -7.14 -0.52 -2.15
N MET A 216 -5.82 -0.74 -2.13
CA MET A 216 -5.19 -1.53 -1.07
C MET A 216 -5.27 -0.83 0.29
N GLY A 217 -5.16 0.50 0.32
CA GLY A 217 -5.35 1.29 1.54
C GLY A 217 -6.77 1.14 2.10
N ALA A 218 -7.78 1.12 1.22
CA ALA A 218 -9.16 0.84 1.61
C ALA A 218 -9.32 -0.58 2.19
N ILE A 219 -8.72 -1.60 1.55
CA ILE A 219 -8.73 -2.98 2.05
C ILE A 219 -8.01 -3.09 3.40
N PHE A 220 -6.85 -2.46 3.53
CA PHE A 220 -6.04 -2.45 4.74
C PHE A 220 -6.82 -1.89 5.94
N HIS A 221 -7.37 -0.68 5.80
CA HIS A 221 -8.14 -0.05 6.86
C HIS A 221 -9.48 -0.75 7.10
N GLY A 222 -10.16 -1.21 6.04
CA GLY A 222 -11.39 -1.98 6.16
C GLY A 222 -11.20 -3.27 6.96
N ASN A 223 -10.17 -4.07 6.62
CA ASN A 223 -9.83 -5.30 7.34
C ASN A 223 -9.51 -5.02 8.82
N ARG A 224 -8.66 -4.03 9.09
CA ARG A 224 -8.24 -3.65 10.45
C ARG A 224 -9.41 -3.16 11.31
N SER A 225 -10.28 -2.31 10.76
CA SER A 225 -11.50 -1.84 11.44
C SER A 225 -12.48 -2.98 11.71
N MET A 226 -12.70 -3.86 10.74
CA MET A 226 -13.60 -5.01 10.89
C MET A 226 -13.09 -5.99 11.95
N LEU A 227 -11.80 -6.31 11.95
CA LEU A 227 -11.19 -7.20 12.95
C LEU A 227 -11.19 -6.59 14.35
N LYS A 228 -11.05 -5.27 14.46
CA LYS A 228 -11.18 -4.56 15.75
C LYS A 228 -12.61 -4.62 16.28
N TYR A 229 -13.60 -4.43 15.42
CA TYR A 229 -15.02 -4.48 15.79
C TYR A 229 -15.49 -5.91 16.09
N ARG A 230 -15.12 -6.86 15.25
CA ARG A 230 -15.52 -8.27 15.36
C ARG A 230 -14.32 -9.20 15.06
N PRO A 231 -13.53 -9.55 16.08
CA PRO A 231 -12.45 -10.51 15.93
C PRO A 231 -12.97 -11.86 15.44
N GLY A 232 -12.25 -12.46 14.50
CA GLY A 232 -12.58 -13.79 13.99
C GLY A 232 -11.96 -14.09 12.63
N THR A 233 -12.28 -15.28 12.11
CA THR A 233 -11.84 -15.72 10.79
C THR A 233 -12.49 -14.88 9.70
N ILE A 234 -11.69 -14.33 8.78
CA ILE A 234 -12.20 -13.63 7.59
C ILE A 234 -12.69 -14.65 6.57
N VAL A 235 -13.84 -14.40 5.95
CA VAL A 235 -14.36 -15.21 4.84
C VAL A 235 -14.15 -14.45 3.54
N VAL A 236 -13.50 -15.09 2.58
CA VAL A 236 -13.30 -14.57 1.23
C VAL A 236 -14.10 -15.42 0.28
N SER A 237 -14.94 -14.82 -0.54
CA SER A 237 -15.75 -15.51 -1.54
C SER A 237 -15.44 -14.99 -2.95
N GLY A 238 -15.41 -15.90 -3.93
CA GLY A 238 -15.10 -15.59 -5.32
C GLY A 238 -13.61 -15.34 -5.59
N VAL A 239 -13.34 -14.48 -6.57
CA VAL A 239 -11.98 -14.17 -7.02
C VAL A 239 -11.31 -13.21 -6.05
N ILE A 240 -10.14 -13.59 -5.52
CA ILE A 240 -9.34 -12.73 -4.67
C ILE A 240 -8.19 -12.10 -5.46
N PHE A 241 -8.03 -10.79 -5.32
CA PHE A 241 -6.87 -10.09 -5.85
C PHE A 241 -5.60 -10.55 -5.13
N HIS A 242 -4.54 -10.82 -5.90
CA HIS A 242 -3.29 -11.43 -5.41
C HIS A 242 -2.72 -10.75 -4.15
N ASN A 243 -2.64 -9.41 -4.14
CA ASN A 243 -2.08 -8.71 -2.98
C ASN A 243 -3.03 -8.68 -1.78
N SER A 244 -4.34 -8.77 -2.00
CA SER A 244 -5.31 -8.96 -0.92
C SER A 244 -5.11 -10.31 -0.25
N TYR A 245 -4.83 -11.37 -1.03
CA TYR A 245 -4.52 -12.69 -0.47
C TYR A 245 -3.27 -12.65 0.41
N HIS A 246 -2.18 -12.04 -0.08
CA HIS A 246 -0.96 -11.86 0.71
C HIS A 246 -1.18 -10.99 1.96
N HIS A 247 -1.97 -9.92 1.85
CA HIS A 247 -2.33 -9.08 2.99
C HIS A 247 -3.06 -9.88 4.08
N LEU A 248 -4.01 -10.74 3.71
CA LEU A 248 -4.75 -11.56 4.67
C LEU A 248 -3.87 -12.60 5.38
N ILE A 249 -2.82 -13.12 4.73
CA ILE A 249 -1.84 -14.01 5.39
C ILE A 249 -1.12 -13.29 6.53
N GLU A 250 -0.78 -12.02 6.34
CA GLU A 250 0.01 -11.24 7.30
C GLU A 250 -0.87 -10.59 8.39
N GLU A 251 -2.09 -10.18 8.03
CA GLU A 251 -2.92 -9.27 8.84
C GLU A 251 -4.12 -9.94 9.51
N CYS A 252 -4.41 -11.21 9.23
CA CYS A 252 -5.53 -11.93 9.84
C CYS A 252 -5.03 -12.92 10.90
N PRO A 253 -4.91 -12.52 12.19
CA PRO A 253 -4.39 -13.41 13.24
C PRO A 253 -5.26 -14.66 13.48
N HIS A 254 -6.55 -14.58 13.14
CA HIS A 254 -7.49 -15.71 13.23
C HIS A 254 -7.63 -16.49 11.91
N GLY A 255 -6.72 -16.24 10.96
CA GLY A 255 -6.73 -16.78 9.61
C GLY A 255 -7.88 -16.27 8.75
N PHE A 256 -7.93 -16.79 7.52
CA PHE A 256 -9.04 -16.58 6.60
C PHE A 256 -9.45 -17.91 5.93
N LYS A 257 -10.69 -17.98 5.47
CA LYS A 257 -11.22 -19.09 4.68
C LYS A 257 -11.64 -18.57 3.31
N HIS A 258 -11.02 -19.11 2.26
CA HIS A 258 -11.36 -18.80 0.88
C HIS A 258 -12.33 -19.83 0.29
N PHE A 259 -13.40 -19.34 -0.33
CA PHE A 259 -14.36 -20.06 -1.15
C PHE A 259 -14.28 -19.50 -2.57
N GLY A 260 -13.42 -20.08 -3.41
CA GLY A 260 -13.18 -19.56 -4.77
C GLY A 260 -14.32 -19.80 -5.76
N ARG A 261 -15.15 -20.81 -5.51
CA ARG A 261 -16.31 -21.15 -6.33
C ARG A 261 -17.51 -20.29 -5.90
N PHE A 262 -18.15 -19.62 -6.85
CA PHE A 262 -19.29 -18.73 -6.61
C PHE A 262 -20.48 -19.09 -7.51
N ASP A 263 -20.95 -20.33 -7.36
CA ASP A 263 -22.20 -20.86 -7.91
C ASP A 263 -23.02 -21.50 -6.77
N ASP A 264 -24.16 -22.10 -7.08
CA ASP A 264 -25.06 -22.71 -6.08
C ASP A 264 -24.34 -23.69 -5.14
N GLN A 265 -23.40 -24.47 -5.67
CA GLN A 265 -22.60 -25.39 -4.87
C GLN A 265 -21.63 -24.63 -3.96
N GLY A 266 -20.93 -23.63 -4.48
CA GLY A 266 -20.02 -22.79 -3.68
C GLY A 266 -20.74 -22.05 -2.54
N ILE A 267 -21.96 -21.58 -2.79
CA ILE A 267 -22.82 -20.97 -1.76
C ILE A 267 -23.25 -22.02 -0.73
N SER A 268 -23.70 -23.19 -1.16
CA SER A 268 -24.07 -24.30 -0.27
C SER A 268 -22.89 -24.72 0.64
N ASP A 269 -21.68 -24.79 0.09
CA ASP A 269 -20.47 -25.13 0.84
C ASP A 269 -20.13 -24.07 1.90
N LEU A 270 -20.29 -22.79 1.56
CA LEU A 270 -20.13 -21.67 2.48
C LEU A 270 -21.15 -21.76 3.64
N GLU A 271 -22.43 -21.94 3.34
CA GLU A 271 -23.50 -22.06 4.33
C GLU A 271 -23.28 -23.27 5.27
N ALA A 272 -22.90 -24.42 4.70
CA ALA A 272 -22.60 -25.61 5.47
C ALA A 272 -21.40 -25.41 6.40
N TRP A 273 -20.38 -24.64 5.98
CA TRP A 273 -19.24 -24.29 6.82
C TRP A 273 -19.62 -23.30 7.94
N LEU A 274 -20.41 -22.27 7.63
CA LEU A 274 -20.91 -21.29 8.61
C LEU A 274 -21.77 -21.97 9.68
N SER A 275 -22.67 -22.86 9.27
CA SER A 275 -23.54 -23.65 10.17
C SER A 275 -22.73 -24.51 11.14
N ARG A 276 -21.68 -25.17 10.64
CA ARG A 276 -20.76 -25.97 11.47
C ARG A 276 -19.99 -25.10 12.47
N ARG A 277 -19.59 -23.88 12.07
CA ARG A 277 -18.90 -22.92 12.95
C ARG A 277 -19.82 -22.38 14.05
N SER A 278 -21.08 -22.07 13.74
CA SER A 278 -22.06 -21.56 14.71
C SER A 278 -22.30 -22.58 15.83
N ARG A 279 -22.59 -23.84 15.46
CA ARG A 279 -22.79 -24.94 16.43
C ARG A 279 -21.58 -25.14 17.35
N LYS A 280 -20.35 -25.08 16.81
CA LYS A 280 -19.12 -25.19 17.60
C LYS A 280 -18.90 -24.01 18.55
N ALA A 281 -19.43 -22.84 18.22
CA ALA A 281 -19.34 -21.63 19.04
C ALA A 281 -20.48 -21.51 20.06
N GLY A 282 -21.40 -22.49 20.14
CA GLY A 282 -22.56 -22.43 21.01
C GLY A 282 -23.57 -21.33 20.61
N ARG A 283 -23.61 -20.98 19.32
CA ARG A 283 -24.50 -19.96 18.74
C ARG A 283 -25.45 -20.56 17.71
#